data_AF-A0ABD2P725-F1
#
_entry.id   AF-A0ABD2P725-F1
#
_cell.length_a   1.000
_cell.length_b   1.000
_cell.length_c   1.000
_cell.angle_alpha   90.00
_cell.angle_beta   90.00
_cell.angle_gamma   90.00
#
_symmetry.space_group_name_H-M   'P 1'
#
loop_
_entity.id
_entity.type
_entity.pdbx_description
1 polymer ?
#
loop_
_entity_poly.entity_id
_entity_poly.type
_entity_poly.pdbx_seq_one_letter_code
_entity_poly.pdbx_strand_id
1 'polypeptide(L)' 'KSGSCDFDDIPVALIKTVAQEISPVLAHIANMMFEMGNYPDILKKAKIKAIFEKGNEKEMANYMHVKQ' A
#
# COMPACT_ATOMS: atom_id res chain seq x y z
N LYS A 1 -16.95 -1.64 5.89
CA LYS A 1 -16.44 -0.92 4.70
C LYS A 1 -15.00 -1.36 4.49
N SER A 2 -14.75 -2.16 3.45
CA SER A 2 -13.41 -2.69 3.14
C SER A 2 -12.46 -1.56 2.78
N GLY A 3 -11.25 -1.63 3.36
CA GLY A 3 -10.23 -0.59 3.40
C GLY A 3 -9.64 -0.19 2.03
N SER A 4 -8.84 0.87 2.11
CA SER A 4 -8.34 1.75 1.04
C SER A 4 -8.01 1.08 -0.29
N CYS A 5 -8.49 1.73 -1.35
CA CYS A 5 -7.90 1.67 -2.67
C CYS A 5 -6.55 2.40 -2.65
N ASP A 6 -5.49 1.75 -3.13
CA ASP A 6 -4.14 2.34 -3.23
C ASP A 6 -3.97 3.13 -4.54
N PHE A 7 -2.72 3.48 -4.89
CA PHE A 7 -2.30 4.40 -5.97
C PHE A 7 -3.07 4.42 -7.30
N ASP A 8 -3.66 3.30 -7.74
CA ASP A 8 -4.21 3.18 -9.10
C ASP A 8 -5.74 3.21 -9.18
N ASP A 9 -6.44 3.55 -8.09
CA ASP A 9 -7.91 3.60 -8.00
C ASP A 9 -8.62 2.28 -8.45
N ILE A 10 -7.90 1.16 -8.41
CA ILE A 10 -8.43 -0.17 -8.76
C ILE A 10 -9.25 -0.75 -7.59
N PRO A 11 -10.54 -1.05 -7.79
CA PRO A 11 -11.37 -1.63 -6.74
C PRO A 11 -10.80 -2.94 -6.21
N VAL A 12 -10.66 -3.05 -4.89
CA VAL A 12 -10.19 -4.28 -4.21
C VAL A 12 -11.03 -5.51 -4.59
N ALA A 13 -12.32 -5.31 -4.88
CA ALA A 13 -13.20 -6.37 -5.36
C ALA A 13 -12.71 -6.98 -6.68
N LEU A 14 -12.27 -6.14 -7.63
CA LEU A 14 -11.73 -6.57 -8.91
C LEU A 14 -10.45 -7.38 -8.72
N ILE A 15 -9.54 -6.87 -7.88
CA ILE A 15 -8.28 -7.57 -7.56
C ILE A 15 -8.55 -8.95 -6.98
N LYS A 16 -9.52 -9.07 -6.05
CA LYS A 16 -9.91 -10.37 -5.47
C LYS A 16 -10.44 -11.35 -6.51
N THR A 17 -11.17 -10.88 -7.52
CA THR A 17 -11.69 -11.73 -8.59
C THR A 17 -10.58 -12.33 -9.44
N VAL A 18 -9.52 -11.57 -9.72
CA VAL A 18 -8.41 -12.02 -10.58
C VAL A 18 -7.19 -12.53 -9.82
N ALA A 19 -7.23 -12.50 -8.48
CA ALA A 19 -6.08 -12.77 -7.62
C ALA A 19 -5.41 -14.11 -7.92
N GLN A 20 -6.18 -15.17 -8.13
CA GLN A 20 -5.65 -16.51 -8.40
C GLN A 20 -4.85 -16.56 -9.72
N GLU A 21 -5.29 -15.83 -10.74
CA GLU A 21 -4.65 -15.80 -12.05
C GLU A 21 -3.36 -14.97 -12.05
N ILE A 22 -3.36 -13.84 -11.34
CA ILE A 22 -2.20 -12.92 -11.33
C ILE A 22 -1.13 -13.31 -10.30
N SER A 23 -1.49 -14.04 -9.24
CA SER A 23 -0.56 -14.37 -8.15
C SER A 23 0.70 -15.13 -8.61
N PRO A 24 0.62 -16.16 -9.48
CA PRO A 24 1.82 -16.87 -9.95
C PRO A 24 2.80 -15.96 -10.70
N VAL A 25 2.28 -15.07 -11.54
CA VAL A 25 3.08 -14.11 -12.32
C VAL A 25 3.74 -13.10 -11.39
N LEU A 26 2.98 -12.55 -10.43
CA LEU A 26 3.52 -11.60 -9.44
C LEU A 26 4.58 -12.26 -8.54
N ALA A 27 4.37 -13.51 -8.14
CA ALA A 27 5.34 -14.26 -7.34
C ALA A 27 6.65 -14.49 -8.11
N HIS A 28 6.56 -14.82 -9.40
CA HIS A 28 7.74 -14.97 -10.25
C HIS A 28 8.53 -13.65 -10.35
N ILE A 29 7.84 -12.53 -10.60
CA ILE A 29 8.47 -11.20 -10.66
C ILE A 29 9.09 -10.83 -9.31
N ALA A 30 8.39 -11.07 -8.20
CA ALA A 30 8.91 -10.82 -6.85
C ALA A 30 10.20 -11.61 -6.59
N ASN A 31 10.21 -12.91 -6.92
CA ASN A 31 11.39 -13.75 -6.75
C ASN A 31 12.56 -13.27 -7.61
N MET A 32 12.34 -12.85 -8.86
CA MET A 32 13.38 -12.24 -9.68
C MET A 32 13.94 -10.95 -9.07
N MET A 33 13.08 -10.07 -8.53
CA MET A 33 13.53 -8.86 -7.85
C MET A 33 14.38 -9.18 -6.62
N PHE A 34 13.99 -10.20 -5.84
CA PHE A 34 14.76 -10.65 -4.68
C PHE A 34 16.12 -11.21 -5.07
N GLU A 35 16.19 -12.03 -6.12
CA GLU A 35 17.43 -12.63 -6.60
C GLU A 35 18.39 -11.59 -7.19
N MET A 36 17.88 -10.66 -7.99
CA MET A 36 18.69 -9.61 -8.63
C MET A 36 19.01 -8.42 -7.72
N GLY A 37 18.27 -8.28 -6.61
CA GLY A 37 18.35 -7.11 -5.74
C GLY A 37 17.88 -5.80 -6.40
N ASN A 38 17.15 -5.89 -7.51
CA ASN A 38 16.69 -4.73 -8.28
C ASN A 38 15.18 -4.54 -8.11
N TYR A 39 14.78 -3.37 -7.64
CA TYR A 39 13.38 -3.03 -7.36
C TYR A 39 13.01 -1.71 -8.06
N PRO A 40 11.81 -1.63 -8.67
CA PRO A 40 11.26 -0.36 -9.15
C PRO A 40 11.20 0.69 -8.06
N ASP A 41 11.59 1.93 -8.37
CA ASP A 41 11.59 3.02 -7.38
C ASP A 41 10.21 3.34 -6.83
N ILE A 42 9.15 3.05 -7.59
CA ILE A 42 7.77 3.19 -7.10
C ILE A 42 7.45 2.25 -5.93
N LEU A 43 8.02 1.04 -5.92
CA LEU A 43 7.83 0.07 -4.84
C LEU A 43 8.65 0.42 -3.59
N LYS A 44 9.62 1.34 -3.70
CA LYS A 44 10.42 1.84 -2.56
C LYS A 44 9.75 3.00 -1.82
N LYS A 45 8.63 3.52 -2.33
CA LYS A 45 7.93 4.67 -1.75
C LYS A 45 6.89 4.20 -0.73
N ALA A 46 6.93 4.77 0.47
CA ALA A 46 5.88 4.59 1.46
C ALA A 46 4.90 5.78 1.42
N LYS A 47 3.59 5.49 1.38
CA LYS A 47 2.55 6.53 1.48
C LYS A 47 2.29 6.85 2.96
N ILE A 48 2.66 8.04 3.38
CA ILE A 48 2.37 8.52 4.74
C ILE A 48 0.94 9.04 4.78
N LYS A 49 0.07 8.40 5.58
CA LYS A 49 -1.28 8.89 5.84
C LYS A 49 -1.40 9.28 7.31
N ALA A 50 -1.68 10.55 7.58
CA ALA A 50 -2.02 11.00 8.92
C ALA A 50 -3.37 10.40 9.32
N ILE A 51 -3.40 9.66 10.42
CA ILE A 51 -4.62 9.08 10.98
C ILE A 51 -5.03 9.96 12.15
N PHE A 52 -6.20 10.58 12.04
CA PHE A 52 -6.77 11.34 13.14
C PHE A 52 -7.21 10.37 14.25
N GLU A 53 -6.76 10.61 15.47
CA GLU A 53 -7.15 9.79 16.61
C GLU A 53 -8.42 10.34 17.27
N LYS A 54 -8.32 11.48 17.96
CA LYS A 54 -9.44 12.15 18.68
C LYS A 54 -9.12 13.63 18.92
N GLY A 55 -10.15 14.48 19.09
CA GLY A 55 -10.00 15.88 19.48
C GLY A 55 -10.42 16.86 18.38
N ASN A 56 -9.62 17.90 18.15
CA ASN A 56 -9.85 18.87 17.08
C ASN A 56 -9.07 18.47 15.82
N GLU A 57 -9.75 18.27 14.71
CA GLU A 57 -9.16 17.88 13.41
C GLU A 57 -8.19 18.92 12.84
N LYS A 58 -8.21 20.16 13.35
CA LYS A 58 -7.29 21.23 12.94
C LYS A 58 -5.96 21.23 13.70
N GLU A 59 -5.84 20.42 14.75
CA GLU A 59 -4.62 20.36 15.56
C GLU A 59 -3.79 19.14 15.16
N MET A 60 -2.56 19.39 14.67
CA MET A 60 -1.62 18.34 14.26
C MET A 60 -1.32 17.32 15.37
N ALA A 61 -1.36 17.76 16.63
CA ALA A 61 -1.09 16.91 17.80
C ALA A 61 -2.10 15.76 17.96
N ASN A 62 -3.28 15.86 17.33
CA ASN A 62 -4.35 14.87 17.39
C ASN A 62 -4.28 13.82 16.26
N TYR A 63 -3.25 13.87 15.42
CA TYR A 63 -2.95 12.87 14.40
C TYR A 63 -1.82 11.96 14.87
N MET A 64 -1.95 10.66 14.59
CA MET A 64 -0.97 9.64 14.96
C MET A 64 0.42 10.00 14.39
N HIS A 65 1.34 10.40 15.27
CA HIS A 65 2.74 10.66 14.91
C HIS A 65 3.43 9.32 14.62
N VAL A 66 3.81 9.08 13.37
CA VAL A 66 4.76 8.01 13.07
C VAL A 66 6.11 8.47 13.63
N LYS A 67 6.55 7.87 14.74
CA LYS A 67 7.87 8.17 15.33
C LYS A 67 8.94 7.89 14.26
N GLN A 68 9.77 8.90 13.99
CA GLN A 68 10.95 8.79 13.14
C GLN A 68 11.96 7.82 13.74
#